data_AF-A0A3M1CGW1-F1
#
_entry.id   AF-A0A3M1CGW1-F1
#
_cell.length_a   1.000
_cell.length_b   1.000
_cell.length_c   1.000
_cell.angle_alpha   90.00
_cell.angle_beta   90.00
_cell.angle_gamma   90.00
#
_symmetry.space_group_name_H-M   'P 1'
#
loop_
_entity.id
_entity.type
_entity.pdbx_description
1 polymer ?
#
loop_
_entity_poly.entity_id
_entity_poly.type
_entity_poly.pdbx_seq_one_letter_code
_entity_poly.pdbx_strand_id
1 'polypeptide(L)'
;PIYFVMDGISDTITKFYDEKEATSYKEGLVKAYTDKGELLIDEDTGNEKVFVFVQNKVIVAQTIIIGDEVASIELTHLPDFPYSVYFAMFMDGVFWSVVDMFKSPQLFINRMISQIDYQIGTMQKNMVTVIPNLLLDNNPQKLEQQYSQTNPLIFVKSHDAIRTYPNTPINPEYFQVVQFGINRIVDYAGGPNALGLQQNAAESGRAVIARAEMGGLMKLPLFERLRIWRQNLIEKAIWFIKNIMPPGQMIRVIGEDEEINYLELTKDVLASIKEIKYDIVIEEAVKTDTMRERYFQIMKEMLQVMPDLPSEIRLPILVEYSPLPQTKKDQILNMLELYQQYIQQ
;
A
#
# COMPACT_ATOMS: atom_id res chain seq x y z
N PRO A 1 -31.90 3.52 20.50
CA PRO A 1 -32.21 2.18 19.94
C PRO A 1 -32.97 2.40 18.63
N ILE A 2 -32.75 1.58 17.61
CA ILE A 2 -33.58 1.59 16.39
C ILE A 2 -34.51 0.39 16.49
N TYR A 3 -35.81 0.63 16.32
CA TYR A 3 -36.83 -0.41 16.36
C TYR A 3 -37.17 -0.79 14.92
N PHE A 4 -37.13 -2.07 14.61
CA PHE A 4 -37.55 -2.58 13.32
C PHE A 4 -38.80 -3.43 13.52
N VAL A 5 -39.84 -3.13 12.75
CA VAL A 5 -41.01 -3.99 12.63
C VAL A 5 -40.78 -4.86 11.40
N MET A 6 -40.61 -6.15 11.61
CA MET A 6 -40.52 -7.13 10.52
C MET A 6 -41.90 -7.73 10.29
N ASP A 7 -42.34 -7.71 9.05
CA ASP A 7 -43.56 -8.35 8.60
C ASP A 7 -43.21 -9.54 7.70
N GLY A 8 -43.29 -10.75 8.25
CA GLY A 8 -43.04 -12.00 7.56
C GLY A 8 -44.15 -12.43 6.59
N ILE A 9 -45.27 -11.70 6.52
CA ILE A 9 -46.34 -11.95 5.55
C ILE A 9 -46.08 -11.17 4.25
N SER A 10 -45.73 -9.88 4.38
CA SER A 10 -45.40 -9.03 3.22
C SER A 10 -43.91 -9.03 2.85
N ASP A 11 -43.08 -9.68 3.66
CA ASP A 11 -41.61 -9.68 3.57
C ASP A 11 -41.03 -8.24 3.56
N THR A 12 -41.61 -7.37 4.40
CA THR A 12 -41.17 -5.97 4.52
C THR A 12 -40.60 -5.68 5.91
N ILE A 13 -39.59 -4.81 5.94
CA ILE A 13 -38.94 -4.36 7.17
C ILE A 13 -39.08 -2.84 7.25
N THR A 14 -39.80 -2.36 8.26
CA THR A 14 -40.07 -0.93 8.47
C THR A 14 -39.30 -0.42 9.69
N LYS A 15 -38.60 0.71 9.53
CA LYS A 15 -37.70 1.28 10.54
C LYS A 15 -38.39 2.39 11.33
N PHE A 16 -38.28 2.34 12.66
CA PHE A 16 -38.80 3.31 13.60
C PHE A 16 -37.73 3.80 14.59
N TYR A 17 -37.89 5.05 15.04
CA TYR A 17 -36.99 5.68 16.02
C TYR A 17 -37.60 5.77 17.43
N ASP A 18 -38.91 5.60 17.56
CA ASP A 18 -39.64 5.56 18.83
C ASP A 18 -40.30 4.19 19.03
N GLU A 19 -40.27 3.68 20.27
CA GLU A 19 -40.81 2.38 20.64
C GLU A 19 -42.35 2.35 20.53
N LYS A 20 -42.99 3.45 20.90
CA LYS A 20 -44.45 3.57 20.87
C LYS A 20 -44.98 3.54 19.44
N GLU A 21 -44.29 4.21 18.51
CA GLU A 21 -44.64 4.18 17.09
C GLU A 21 -44.45 2.79 16.48
N ALA A 22 -43.34 2.13 16.78
CA ALA A 22 -43.07 0.76 16.31
C ALA A 22 -44.13 -0.24 16.81
N THR A 23 -44.52 -0.12 18.09
CA THR A 23 -45.53 -0.98 18.70
C THR A 23 -46.92 -0.71 18.13
N SER A 24 -47.30 0.56 17.97
CA SER A 24 -48.56 0.96 17.32
C SER A 24 -48.66 0.46 15.87
N TYR A 25 -47.55 0.53 15.12
CA TYR A 25 -47.50 0.03 13.76
C TYR A 25 -47.60 -1.50 13.70
N LYS A 26 -46.92 -2.24 14.61
CA LYS A 26 -47.11 -3.69 14.77
C LYS A 26 -48.58 -4.01 15.03
N GLU A 27 -49.22 -3.35 15.99
CA GLU A 27 -50.62 -3.58 16.34
C GLU A 27 -51.56 -3.28 15.17
N GLY A 28 -51.26 -2.25 14.39
CA GLY A 28 -51.99 -1.92 13.16
C GLY A 28 -51.90 -3.02 12.10
N LEU A 29 -50.70 -3.54 11.85
CA LEU A 29 -50.49 -4.67 10.92
C LEU A 29 -51.18 -5.94 11.41
N VAL A 30 -51.01 -6.29 12.68
CA VAL A 30 -51.66 -7.46 13.30
C VAL A 30 -53.17 -7.40 13.14
N LYS A 31 -53.80 -6.24 13.39
CA LYS A 31 -55.25 -6.07 13.16
C LYS A 31 -55.62 -6.21 11.69
N ALA A 32 -54.88 -5.57 10.78
CA ALA A 32 -55.15 -5.64 9.34
C ALA A 32 -55.08 -7.07 8.78
N TYR A 33 -54.16 -7.90 9.29
CA TYR A 33 -54.02 -9.30 8.90
C TYR A 33 -55.05 -10.21 9.59
N THR A 34 -55.42 -9.92 10.85
CA THR A 34 -56.51 -10.61 11.55
C THR A 34 -57.84 -10.40 10.83
N ASP A 35 -58.13 -9.16 10.40
CA ASP A 35 -59.35 -8.82 9.67
C ASP A 35 -59.42 -9.47 8.28
N LYS A 36 -58.26 -9.80 7.69
CA LYS A 36 -58.15 -10.53 6.42
C LYS A 36 -58.14 -12.06 6.59
N GLY A 37 -58.15 -12.56 7.82
CA GLY A 37 -58.16 -13.99 8.12
C GLY A 37 -56.84 -14.71 7.91
N GLU A 38 -55.71 -14.00 7.92
CA GLU A 38 -54.39 -14.60 7.76
C GLU A 38 -53.82 -15.16 9.07
N LEU A 39 -53.08 -16.26 8.97
CA LEU A 39 -52.41 -16.91 10.10
C LEU A 39 -51.17 -16.10 10.51
N LEU A 40 -51.26 -15.47 11.68
CA LEU A 40 -50.21 -14.63 12.27
C LEU A 40 -49.06 -15.41 12.92
N ILE A 41 -49.20 -16.73 13.01
CA ILE A 41 -48.22 -17.64 13.60
C ILE A 41 -47.73 -18.53 12.48
N ASP A 42 -46.42 -18.74 12.43
CA ASP A 42 -45.79 -19.63 11.48
C ASP A 42 -45.98 -21.10 11.93
N GLU A 43 -46.52 -21.96 11.06
CA GLU A 43 -46.89 -23.34 11.41
C GLU A 43 -45.67 -24.21 11.76
N ASP A 44 -44.49 -23.89 11.21
CA ASP A 44 -43.27 -24.67 11.38
C ASP A 44 -42.43 -24.24 12.61
N THR A 45 -42.50 -22.97 13.02
CA THR A 45 -41.61 -22.42 14.07
C THR A 45 -42.36 -21.92 15.30
N GLY A 46 -43.68 -21.75 15.25
CA GLY A 46 -44.49 -21.21 16.34
C GLY A 46 -44.22 -19.75 16.69
N ASN A 47 -43.42 -19.05 15.87
CA ASN A 47 -43.08 -17.65 16.06
C ASN A 47 -44.13 -16.73 15.43
N GLU A 48 -44.31 -15.54 16.02
CA GLU A 48 -45.14 -14.47 15.43
C GLU A 48 -44.53 -14.02 14.11
N LYS A 49 -45.32 -13.99 13.03
CA LYS A 49 -44.87 -13.50 11.72
C LYS A 49 -44.59 -12.00 11.70
N VAL A 50 -45.18 -11.24 12.64
CA VAL A 50 -44.93 -9.80 12.79
C VAL A 50 -44.31 -9.54 14.16
N PHE A 51 -43.03 -9.19 14.21
CA PHE A 51 -42.33 -8.92 15.46
C PHE A 51 -41.46 -7.66 15.40
N VAL A 52 -41.25 -7.07 16.57
CA VAL A 52 -40.35 -5.92 16.75
C VAL A 52 -39.02 -6.45 17.26
N PHE A 53 -37.93 -6.11 16.59
CA PHE A 53 -36.59 -6.33 17.13
C PHE A 53 -35.86 -5.00 17.31
N VAL A 54 -35.07 -4.92 18.38
CA VAL A 54 -34.34 -3.72 18.78
C VAL A 54 -32.89 -3.88 18.38
N GLN A 55 -32.40 -2.96 17.56
CA GLN A 55 -30.98 -2.83 17.32
C GLN A 55 -30.41 -1.73 18.23
N ASN A 56 -29.49 -2.11 19.12
CA ASN A 56 -28.75 -1.14 19.92
C ASN A 56 -27.86 -0.31 18.98
N LYS A 57 -28.03 1.02 19.04
CA LYS A 57 -27.17 1.93 18.30
C LYS A 57 -25.78 1.86 18.95
N VAL A 58 -24.75 1.57 18.18
CA VAL A 58 -23.37 1.74 18.63
C VAL A 58 -23.17 3.25 18.87
N ILE A 59 -22.83 3.62 20.10
CA ILE A 59 -22.56 5.01 20.48
C ILE A 59 -21.09 5.06 20.90
N VAL A 60 -20.32 5.92 20.23
CA VAL A 60 -18.92 6.14 20.57
C VAL A 60 -18.82 7.24 21.61
N ALA A 61 -18.27 6.92 22.78
CA ALA A 61 -17.94 7.92 23.79
C ALA A 61 -16.49 8.40 23.58
N GLN A 62 -16.31 9.71 23.47
CA GLN A 62 -14.99 10.33 23.44
C GLN A 62 -14.63 10.76 24.86
N THR A 63 -13.56 10.19 25.39
CA THR A 63 -12.99 10.59 26.68
C THR A 63 -11.63 11.21 26.44
N ILE A 64 -11.46 12.46 26.87
CA ILE A 64 -10.17 13.15 26.84
C ILE A 64 -9.52 12.99 28.21
N ILE A 65 -8.33 12.38 28.23
CA ILE A 65 -7.56 12.11 29.44
C ILE A 65 -6.27 12.92 29.36
N ILE A 66 -5.93 13.66 30.41
CA ILE A 66 -4.71 14.45 30.52
C ILE A 66 -3.96 14.00 31.77
N GLY A 67 -2.85 13.29 31.60
CA GLY A 67 -2.15 12.64 32.71
C GLY A 67 -3.04 11.60 33.38
N ASP A 68 -3.31 11.78 34.67
CA ASP A 68 -4.14 10.88 35.48
C ASP A 68 -5.59 11.37 35.64
N GLU A 69 -5.95 12.51 35.04
CA GLU A 69 -7.27 13.11 35.15
C GLU A 69 -8.08 13.00 33.86
N VAL A 70 -9.38 12.77 34.01
CA VAL A 70 -10.34 12.80 32.90
C VAL A 70 -10.80 14.25 32.71
N ALA A 71 -10.39 14.86 31.60
CA ALA A 71 -10.71 16.24 31.28
C ALA A 71 -12.14 16.40 30.73
N SER A 72 -12.59 15.47 29.89
CA SER A 72 -13.97 15.48 29.38
C SER A 72 -14.45 14.09 28.95
N ILE A 73 -15.77 13.88 29.04
CA ILE A 73 -16.46 12.71 28.49
C ILE A 73 -17.61 13.24 27.66
N GLU A 74 -17.58 13.00 26.36
CA GLU A 74 -18.59 13.44 25.40
C GLU A 74 -19.15 12.23 24.64
N LEU A 75 -20.48 12.11 24.60
CA LEU A 75 -21.14 11.10 23.79
C LEU A 75 -21.22 11.61 22.35
N THR A 76 -20.53 10.93 21.44
CA THR A 76 -20.51 11.35 20.04
C THR A 76 -21.67 10.74 19.26
N HIS A 77 -22.10 11.44 18.22
CA HIS A 77 -23.09 10.94 17.27
C HIS A 77 -22.48 10.06 16.16
N LEU A 78 -21.16 9.86 16.22
CA LEU A 78 -20.41 9.10 15.23
C LEU A 78 -20.79 7.61 15.32
N PRO A 79 -20.91 6.92 14.18
CA PRO A 79 -21.22 5.50 14.16
C PRO A 79 -20.01 4.64 14.57
N ASP A 80 -18.80 5.17 14.40
CA ASP A 80 -17.53 4.49 14.67
C ASP A 80 -16.44 5.53 15.03
N PHE A 81 -15.27 5.07 15.43
CA PHE A 81 -14.12 5.90 15.80
C PHE A 81 -13.77 6.90 14.70
N PRO A 82 -13.58 8.20 15.01
CA PRO A 82 -13.43 9.25 13.99
C PRO A 82 -12.19 9.09 13.11
N TYR A 83 -11.13 8.47 13.63
CA TYR A 83 -9.87 8.34 12.91
C TYR A 83 -9.78 6.99 12.20
N SER A 84 -9.26 6.99 10.99
CA SER A 84 -8.89 5.78 10.25
C SER A 84 -7.37 5.72 10.18
N VAL A 85 -6.78 4.79 10.93
CA VAL A 85 -5.32 4.61 10.96
C VAL A 85 -4.92 3.62 9.87
N TYR A 86 -3.83 3.94 9.17
CA TYR A 86 -3.23 3.05 8.19
C TYR A 86 -1.94 2.47 8.74
N PHE A 87 -1.82 1.15 8.70
CA PHE A 87 -0.59 0.44 8.99
C PHE A 87 -0.19 -0.42 7.80
N ALA A 88 1.10 -0.42 7.48
CA ALA A 88 1.64 -1.15 6.34
C ALA A 88 1.46 -2.66 6.49
N MET A 89 1.94 -3.23 7.59
CA MET A 89 1.80 -4.65 7.91
C MET A 89 1.51 -4.82 9.40
N PHE A 90 0.73 -5.85 9.71
CA PHE A 90 0.36 -6.23 11.07
C PHE A 90 0.43 -7.76 11.19
N MET A 91 1.23 -8.24 12.12
CA MET A 91 1.38 -9.66 12.44
C MET A 91 1.58 -9.80 13.95
N ASP A 92 0.82 -10.69 14.58
CA ASP A 92 0.94 -11.04 16.00
C ASP A 92 0.98 -9.84 16.98
N GLY A 93 0.15 -8.82 16.72
CA GLY A 93 0.09 -7.63 17.59
C GLY A 93 1.15 -6.57 17.30
N VAL A 94 2.03 -6.79 16.32
CA VAL A 94 3.13 -5.88 15.98
C VAL A 94 2.92 -5.25 14.60
N PHE A 95 3.02 -3.93 14.56
CA PHE A 95 3.06 -3.17 13.32
C PHE A 95 4.50 -3.07 12.81
N TRP A 96 4.69 -3.31 11.52
CA TRP A 96 5.99 -3.18 10.87
C TRP A 96 5.85 -2.77 9.41
N SER A 97 6.97 -2.35 8.83
CA SER A 97 7.10 -1.84 7.47
C SER A 97 8.23 -2.55 6.75
N VAL A 98 8.26 -2.44 5.42
CA VAL A 98 9.36 -2.99 4.61
C VAL A 98 10.71 -2.42 5.04
N VAL A 99 10.74 -1.16 5.51
CA VAL A 99 11.98 -0.51 5.99
C VAL A 99 12.53 -1.19 7.24
N ASP A 100 11.68 -1.79 8.08
CA ASP A 100 12.13 -2.49 9.28
C ASP A 100 13.01 -3.71 8.94
N MET A 101 12.79 -4.33 7.79
CA MET A 101 13.64 -5.42 7.29
C MET A 101 15.06 -4.95 6.93
N PHE A 102 15.22 -3.68 6.55
CA PHE A 102 16.52 -3.11 6.15
C PHE A 102 17.35 -2.60 7.32
N LYS A 103 16.74 -2.36 8.50
CA LYS A 103 17.44 -1.83 9.68
C LYS A 103 18.60 -2.73 10.11
N SER A 104 18.38 -4.03 10.21
CA SER A 104 19.40 -4.97 10.71
C SER A 104 20.62 -5.07 9.79
N PRO A 105 20.48 -5.29 8.47
CA PRO A 105 21.61 -5.21 7.54
C PRO A 105 22.32 -3.85 7.55
N GLN A 106 21.56 -2.74 7.61
CA GLN A 106 22.15 -1.40 7.63
C GLN A 106 23.00 -1.16 8.88
N LEU A 107 22.52 -1.55 10.07
CA LEU A 107 23.29 -1.47 11.32
C LEU A 107 24.57 -2.30 11.24
N PHE A 108 24.50 -3.47 10.61
CA PHE A 108 25.64 -4.35 10.43
C PHE A 108 26.69 -3.74 9.49
N ILE A 109 26.28 -3.20 8.34
CA ILE A 109 27.16 -2.47 7.41
C ILE A 109 27.81 -1.29 8.12
N ASN A 110 27.02 -0.47 8.82
CA ASN A 110 27.52 0.70 9.55
C ASN A 110 28.59 0.28 10.56
N ARG A 111 28.35 -0.81 11.32
CA ARG A 111 29.32 -1.34 12.28
C ARG A 111 30.62 -1.77 11.61
N MET A 112 30.55 -2.48 10.48
CA MET A 112 31.75 -2.94 9.76
C MET A 112 32.54 -1.78 9.17
N ILE A 113 31.88 -0.78 8.59
CA ILE A 113 32.54 0.41 8.07
C ILE A 113 33.25 1.17 9.20
N SER A 114 32.61 1.30 10.37
CA SER A 114 33.28 1.89 11.55
C SER A 114 34.50 1.09 12.01
N GLN A 115 34.50 -0.24 11.89
CA GLN A 115 35.67 -1.06 12.22
C GLN A 115 36.79 -0.89 11.19
N ILE A 116 36.46 -0.79 9.90
CA ILE A 116 37.44 -0.49 8.84
C ILE A 116 38.10 0.86 9.12
N ASP A 117 37.29 1.89 9.41
CA ASP A 117 37.78 3.23 9.73
C ASP A 117 38.67 3.22 10.98
N TYR A 118 38.25 2.53 12.04
CA TYR A 118 39.07 2.36 13.25
C TYR A 118 40.41 1.68 12.96
N GLN A 119 40.42 0.62 12.14
CA GLN A 119 41.67 -0.03 11.74
C GLN A 119 42.57 0.92 10.96
N ILE A 120 42.04 1.64 9.98
CA ILE A 120 42.80 2.65 9.22
C ILE A 120 43.37 3.73 10.14
N GLY A 121 42.58 4.20 11.11
CA GLY A 121 42.98 5.24 12.06
C GLY A 121 44.03 4.78 13.08
N THR A 122 43.97 3.52 13.52
CA THR A 122 44.90 2.95 14.51
C THR A 122 46.10 2.21 13.91
N MET A 123 46.10 2.00 12.59
CA MET A 123 47.22 1.40 11.88
C MET A 123 48.50 2.19 12.14
N GLN A 124 49.48 1.49 12.72
CA GLN A 124 50.84 2.01 12.85
C GLN A 124 51.40 2.23 11.45
N LYS A 125 51.82 3.47 11.15
CA LYS A 125 52.41 3.82 9.87
C LYS A 125 53.92 3.63 9.94
N ASN A 126 54.45 2.63 9.26
CA ASN A 126 55.88 2.42 9.04
C ASN A 126 56.69 2.47 10.36
N MET A 127 56.20 1.77 11.38
CA MET A 127 56.89 1.74 12.68
C MET A 127 58.23 1.03 12.52
N VAL A 128 59.28 1.70 13.01
CA VAL A 128 60.63 1.16 13.02
C VAL A 128 61.15 1.19 14.44
N THR A 129 61.69 0.06 14.89
CA THR A 129 62.51 0.01 16.10
C THR A 129 63.97 0.00 15.71
N VAL A 130 64.75 0.78 16.44
CA VAL A 130 66.16 0.98 16.18
C VAL A 130 66.93 0.71 17.46
N ILE A 131 68.02 -0.03 17.37
CA ILE A 131 68.97 -0.22 18.47
C ILE A 131 70.15 0.74 18.23
N PRO A 132 70.25 1.86 18.97
CA PRO A 132 71.21 2.93 18.66
C PRO A 132 72.67 2.47 18.62
N ASN A 133 73.03 1.49 19.45
CA ASN A 133 74.39 0.98 19.58
C ASN A 133 74.89 0.18 18.36
N LEU A 134 73.95 -0.27 17.51
CA LEU A 134 74.25 -1.04 16.30
C LEU A 134 74.28 -0.16 15.04
N LEU A 135 74.06 1.16 15.18
CA LEU A 135 74.24 2.13 14.10
C LEU A 135 75.73 2.46 13.92
N LEU A 136 76.14 2.79 12.69
CA LEU A 136 77.53 3.13 12.40
C LEU A 136 77.95 4.44 13.11
N ASP A 137 77.07 5.44 13.04
CA ASP A 137 77.29 6.80 13.55
C ASP A 137 76.82 7.01 15.00
N ASN A 138 76.19 5.99 15.64
CA ASN A 138 75.55 6.07 16.97
C ASN A 138 74.59 7.28 17.17
N ASN A 139 74.20 7.98 16.10
CA ASN A 139 73.39 9.19 16.16
C ASN A 139 71.98 8.93 15.58
N PRO A 140 70.93 8.88 16.41
CA PRO A 140 69.56 8.62 15.96
C PRO A 140 68.96 9.75 15.10
N GLN A 141 69.45 10.99 15.21
CA GLN A 141 68.89 12.15 14.49
C GLN A 141 69.25 12.12 12.99
N LYS A 142 70.46 11.65 12.67
CA LYS A 142 70.86 11.46 11.27
C LYS A 142 70.06 10.35 10.60
N LEU A 143 69.70 9.31 11.36
CA LEU A 143 68.88 8.22 10.88
C LEU A 143 67.47 8.70 10.52
N GLU A 144 66.86 9.55 11.35
CA GLU A 144 65.53 10.13 11.08
C GLU A 144 65.51 10.96 9.78
N GLN A 145 66.55 11.76 9.56
CA GLN A 145 66.72 12.55 8.34
C GLN A 145 66.93 11.68 7.10
N GLN A 146 67.69 10.59 7.22
CA GLN A 146 67.90 9.64 6.14
C GLN A 146 66.63 8.83 5.86
N TYR A 147 65.94 8.33 6.89
CA TYR A 147 64.71 7.54 6.74
C TYR A 147 63.55 8.33 6.13
N SER A 148 63.58 9.65 6.25
CA SER A 148 62.62 10.56 5.60
C SER A 148 62.87 10.76 4.10
N GLN A 149 64.03 10.35 3.58
CA GLN A 149 64.36 10.45 2.15
C GLN A 149 63.80 9.24 1.38
N THR A 150 63.51 9.43 0.10
CA THR A 150 63.09 8.34 -0.78
C THR A 150 64.27 7.41 -1.06
N ASN A 151 64.21 6.17 -0.58
CA ASN A 151 65.21 5.11 -0.78
C ASN A 151 66.62 5.44 -0.22
N PRO A 152 66.76 5.64 1.10
CA PRO A 152 68.03 6.03 1.70
C PRO A 152 68.97 4.84 1.87
N LEU A 153 70.27 5.09 1.63
CA LEU A 153 71.34 4.17 2.00
C LEU A 153 71.71 4.41 3.47
N ILE A 154 71.28 3.50 4.35
CA ILE A 154 71.57 3.56 5.79
C ILE A 154 72.64 2.51 6.11
N PHE A 155 73.79 2.96 6.61
CA PHE A 155 74.88 2.09 7.01
C PHE A 155 74.67 1.58 8.43
N VAL A 156 74.60 0.26 8.61
CA VAL A 156 74.40 -0.41 9.90
C VAL A 156 75.57 -1.36 10.20
N LYS A 157 75.91 -1.54 11.48
CA LYS A 157 76.94 -2.50 11.90
C LYS A 157 76.44 -3.94 11.87
N SER A 158 75.13 -4.14 12.04
CA SER A 158 74.46 -5.44 11.97
C SER A 158 73.07 -5.28 11.34
N HIS A 159 72.61 -6.32 10.65
CA HIS A 159 71.27 -6.36 10.03
C HIS A 159 70.13 -6.24 11.06
N ASP A 160 70.37 -6.57 12.33
CA ASP A 160 69.40 -6.42 13.43
C ASP A 160 69.23 -4.97 13.93
N ALA A 161 70.04 -4.02 13.44
CA ALA A 161 70.03 -2.64 13.95
C ALA A 161 68.70 -1.90 13.71
N ILE A 162 67.96 -2.28 12.67
CA ILE A 162 66.72 -1.67 12.24
C ILE A 162 65.69 -2.78 12.01
N ARG A 163 64.61 -2.77 12.79
CA ARG A 163 63.49 -3.69 12.60
C ARG A 163 62.26 -2.89 12.21
N THR A 164 61.83 -3.08 10.97
CA THR A 164 60.57 -2.55 10.46
C THR A 164 59.45 -3.49 10.84
N TYR A 165 58.36 -2.92 11.38
CA TYR A 165 57.13 -3.66 11.57
C TYR A 165 56.27 -3.46 10.31
N PRO A 166 55.86 -4.53 9.62
CA PRO A 166 54.97 -4.39 8.49
C PRO A 166 53.65 -3.79 8.97
N ASN A 167 53.09 -2.87 8.19
CA ASN A 167 51.75 -2.35 8.48
C ASN A 167 50.79 -3.53 8.42
N THR A 168 50.03 -3.77 9.49
CA THR A 168 48.98 -4.79 9.48
C THR A 168 47.93 -4.38 8.46
N PRO A 169 47.74 -5.14 7.35
CA PRO A 169 46.71 -4.80 6.39
C PRO A 169 45.34 -4.91 7.05
N ILE A 170 44.40 -4.09 6.59
CA ILE A 170 42.98 -4.22 6.96
C ILE A 170 42.56 -5.66 6.66
N ASN A 171 41.84 -6.31 7.57
CA ASN A 171 41.34 -7.65 7.31
C ASN A 171 40.41 -7.62 6.08
N PRO A 172 40.75 -8.31 4.97
CA PRO A 172 39.94 -8.31 3.75
C PRO A 172 38.52 -8.89 3.97
N GLU A 173 38.31 -9.66 5.03
CA GLU A 173 36.99 -10.17 5.41
C GLU A 173 36.00 -9.05 5.70
N TYR A 174 36.42 -7.88 6.23
CA TYR A 174 35.48 -6.79 6.49
C TYR A 174 34.80 -6.28 5.21
N PHE A 175 35.54 -6.22 4.10
CA PHE A 175 34.97 -5.84 2.81
C PHE A 175 34.02 -6.91 2.27
N GLN A 176 34.35 -8.20 2.45
CA GLN A 176 33.45 -9.30 2.07
C GLN A 176 32.14 -9.26 2.88
N VAL A 177 32.24 -8.96 4.17
CA VAL A 177 31.10 -8.87 5.09
C VAL A 177 30.23 -7.65 4.78
N VAL A 178 30.81 -6.51 4.42
CA VAL A 178 30.05 -5.34 3.92
C VAL A 178 29.29 -5.70 2.65
N GLN A 179 29.93 -6.40 1.70
CA GLN A 179 29.25 -6.84 0.48
C GLN A 179 28.13 -7.84 0.76
N PHE A 180 28.32 -8.75 1.71
CA PHE A 180 27.24 -9.62 2.18
C PHE A 180 26.05 -8.83 2.74
N GLY A 181 26.31 -7.78 3.53
CA GLY A 181 25.27 -6.89 4.06
C GLY A 181 24.50 -6.17 2.95
N ILE A 182 25.20 -5.63 1.94
CA ILE A 182 24.59 -4.96 0.79
C ILE A 182 23.72 -5.94 -0.01
N ASN A 183 24.25 -7.14 -0.30
CA ASN A 183 23.50 -8.17 -1.01
C ASN A 183 22.24 -8.56 -0.24
N ARG A 184 22.30 -8.64 1.09
CA ARG A 184 21.13 -8.94 1.92
C ARG A 184 20.05 -7.87 1.83
N ILE A 185 20.42 -6.59 1.74
CA ILE A 185 19.46 -5.49 1.52
C ILE A 185 18.77 -5.67 0.16
N VAL A 186 19.54 -5.98 -0.88
CA VAL A 186 19.02 -6.23 -2.23
C VAL A 186 18.07 -7.43 -2.23
N ASP A 187 18.45 -8.53 -1.59
CA ASP A 187 17.61 -9.73 -1.49
C ASP A 187 16.29 -9.45 -0.77
N TYR A 188 16.32 -8.71 0.35
CA TYR A 188 15.11 -8.33 1.09
C TYR A 188 14.22 -7.34 0.33
N ALA A 189 14.79 -6.53 -0.55
CA ALA A 189 14.02 -5.65 -1.44
C ALA A 189 13.36 -6.41 -2.61
N GLY A 190 13.52 -7.73 -2.69
CA GLY A 190 12.99 -8.59 -3.75
C GLY A 190 14.00 -8.89 -4.86
N GLY A 191 15.28 -8.55 -4.65
CA GLY A 191 16.38 -8.82 -5.56
C GLY A 191 16.28 -8.10 -6.91
N PRO A 192 17.14 -8.47 -7.88
CA PRO A 192 17.06 -7.98 -9.26
C PRO A 192 15.71 -8.30 -9.93
N ASN A 193 15.05 -9.38 -9.47
CA ASN A 193 13.77 -9.85 -10.01
C ASN A 193 12.62 -8.86 -9.72
N ALA A 194 12.56 -8.27 -8.52
CA ALA A 194 11.55 -7.26 -8.19
C ALA A 194 11.75 -5.92 -8.93
N LEU A 195 12.95 -5.68 -9.46
CA LEU A 195 13.30 -4.52 -10.29
C LEU A 195 13.15 -4.79 -11.80
N GLY A 196 12.74 -6.01 -12.19
CA GLY A 196 12.64 -6.41 -13.59
C GLY A 196 13.99 -6.48 -14.31
N LEU A 197 15.10 -6.58 -13.58
CA LEU A 197 16.44 -6.68 -14.15
C LEU A 197 16.72 -8.13 -14.55
N GLN A 198 17.29 -8.31 -15.74
CA GLN A 198 17.73 -9.62 -16.21
C GLN A 198 18.89 -10.12 -15.36
N GLN A 199 18.76 -11.31 -14.76
CA GLN A 199 19.85 -11.93 -13.99
C GLN A 199 20.85 -12.65 -14.90
N ASN A 200 20.41 -13.13 -16.07
CA ASN A 200 21.23 -13.78 -17.07
C ASN A 200 20.81 -13.35 -18.48
N ALA A 201 21.79 -13.11 -19.36
CA ALA A 201 21.55 -12.71 -20.76
C ALA A 201 20.80 -13.77 -21.62
N ALA A 202 20.61 -14.98 -21.09
CA ALA A 202 19.92 -16.10 -21.75
C ALA A 202 18.46 -16.29 -21.30
N GLU A 203 17.90 -15.42 -20.46
CA GLU A 203 16.54 -15.58 -19.94
C GLU A 203 15.47 -15.03 -20.91
N SER A 204 14.38 -15.79 -21.07
CA SER A 204 13.24 -15.37 -21.87
C SER A 204 12.57 -14.13 -21.26
N GLY A 205 12.26 -13.12 -22.08
CA GLY A 205 11.56 -11.91 -21.65
C GLY A 205 10.23 -12.19 -20.93
N ARG A 206 9.52 -13.28 -21.28
CA ARG A 206 8.30 -13.71 -20.57
C ARG A 206 8.59 -14.18 -19.13
N ALA A 207 9.72 -14.83 -18.90
CA ALA A 207 10.14 -15.29 -17.58
C ALA A 207 10.61 -14.14 -16.68
N VAL A 208 11.18 -13.09 -17.27
CA VAL A 208 11.56 -11.84 -16.56
C VAL A 208 10.32 -11.08 -16.12
N ILE A 209 9.32 -10.96 -17.00
CA ILE A 209 8.03 -10.32 -16.67
C ILE A 209 7.30 -11.12 -15.57
N ALA A 210 7.21 -12.44 -15.69
CA ALA A 210 6.58 -13.28 -14.66
C ALA A 210 7.26 -13.16 -13.28
N ARG A 211 8.59 -12.98 -13.24
CA ARG A 211 9.32 -12.75 -11.99
C ARG A 211 9.13 -11.34 -11.43
N ALA A 212 9.07 -10.33 -12.28
CA ALA A 212 8.72 -8.97 -11.87
C ALA A 212 7.31 -8.93 -11.27
N GLU A 213 6.36 -9.69 -11.85
CA GLU A 213 5.02 -9.87 -11.31
C GLU A 213 5.04 -10.56 -9.94
N MET A 214 5.82 -11.64 -9.78
CA MET A 214 6.01 -12.28 -8.47
C MET A 214 6.66 -11.35 -7.44
N GLY A 215 7.59 -10.49 -7.84
CA GLY A 215 8.15 -9.43 -6.98
C GLY A 215 7.11 -8.38 -6.59
N GLY A 216 6.14 -8.10 -7.47
CA GLY A 216 4.95 -7.30 -7.18
C GLY A 216 4.02 -7.95 -6.16
N LEU A 217 3.87 -9.28 -6.18
CA LEU A 217 3.04 -10.02 -5.23
C LEU A 217 3.47 -9.79 -3.77
N MET A 218 4.78 -9.67 -3.51
CA MET A 218 5.29 -9.36 -2.16
C MET A 218 4.80 -8.01 -1.62
N LYS A 219 4.42 -7.07 -2.50
CA LYS A 219 3.88 -5.76 -2.15
C LYS A 219 2.35 -5.74 -2.04
N LEU A 220 1.66 -6.82 -2.44
CA LEU A 220 0.19 -6.88 -2.38
C LEU A 220 -0.39 -6.65 -0.98
N PRO A 221 0.17 -7.20 0.11
CA PRO A 221 -0.40 -6.96 1.43
C PRO A 221 -0.42 -5.47 1.79
N LEU A 222 0.61 -4.71 1.38
CA LEU A 222 0.67 -3.27 1.59
C LEU A 222 -0.45 -2.55 0.84
N PHE A 223 -0.62 -2.86 -0.44
CA PHE A 223 -1.65 -2.22 -1.27
C PHE A 223 -3.07 -2.62 -0.87
N GLU A 224 -3.28 -3.86 -0.43
CA GLU A 224 -4.57 -4.31 0.07
C GLU A 224 -4.95 -3.58 1.37
N ARG A 225 -3.99 -3.41 2.29
CA ARG A 225 -4.22 -2.59 3.49
C ARG A 225 -4.53 -1.14 3.14
N LEU A 226 -3.89 -0.60 2.10
CA LEU A 226 -4.15 0.77 1.64
C LEU A 226 -5.56 0.89 1.04
N ARG A 227 -6.01 -0.13 0.30
CA ARG A 227 -7.37 -0.22 -0.23
C ARG A 227 -8.40 -0.23 0.89
N ILE A 228 -8.24 -1.11 1.88
CA ILE A 228 -9.14 -1.19 3.04
C ILE A 228 -9.18 0.16 3.79
N TRP A 229 -8.02 0.80 3.98
CA TRP A 229 -7.97 2.11 4.62
C TRP A 229 -8.70 3.20 3.81
N ARG A 230 -8.52 3.23 2.48
CA ARG A 230 -9.26 4.15 1.59
C ARG A 230 -10.75 3.91 1.66
N GLN A 231 -11.20 2.65 1.71
CA GLN A 231 -12.61 2.31 1.82
C GLN A 231 -13.18 2.86 3.12
N ASN A 232 -12.54 2.59 4.26
CA ASN A 232 -12.95 3.11 5.55
C ASN A 232 -12.98 4.64 5.60
N LEU A 233 -12.05 5.31 4.90
CA LEU A 233 -12.02 6.77 4.80
C LEU A 233 -13.19 7.30 3.97
N ILE A 234 -13.52 6.66 2.85
CA ILE A 234 -14.65 7.02 1.99
C ILE A 234 -15.97 6.80 2.72
N GLU A 235 -16.14 5.67 3.42
CA GLU A 235 -17.34 5.38 4.23
C GLU A 235 -17.60 6.50 5.26
N LYS A 236 -16.55 6.92 5.99
CA LYS A 236 -16.64 8.02 6.94
C LYS A 236 -16.91 9.36 6.25
N ALA A 237 -16.27 9.64 5.12
CA ALA A 237 -16.51 10.86 4.35
C ALA A 237 -17.97 10.95 3.87
N ILE A 238 -18.52 9.85 3.33
CA ILE A 238 -19.92 9.76 2.93
C ILE A 238 -20.83 9.97 4.14
N TRP A 239 -20.50 9.40 5.31
CA TRP A 239 -21.26 9.64 6.53
C TRP A 239 -21.28 11.12 6.93
N PHE A 240 -20.15 11.83 6.84
CA PHE A 240 -20.09 13.27 7.11
C PHE A 240 -20.90 14.09 6.10
N ILE A 241 -20.83 13.73 4.82
CA ILE A 241 -21.64 14.35 3.76
C ILE A 241 -23.14 14.18 4.06
N LYS A 242 -23.58 12.99 4.47
CA LYS A 242 -25.00 12.72 4.77
C LYS A 242 -25.52 13.47 6.01
N ASN A 243 -24.72 13.56 7.06
CA ASN A 243 -25.20 13.96 8.38
C ASN A 243 -24.82 15.39 8.80
N ILE A 244 -23.72 15.93 8.29
CA ILE A 244 -23.16 17.22 8.75
C ILE A 244 -23.12 18.27 7.64
N MET A 245 -22.99 17.88 6.37
CA MET A 245 -22.83 18.83 5.27
C MET A 245 -24.12 19.67 5.04
N PRO A 246 -24.02 21.01 5.03
CA PRO A 246 -25.16 21.88 4.75
C PRO A 246 -25.55 21.81 3.26
N PRO A 247 -26.86 21.86 2.93
CA PRO A 247 -27.33 21.90 1.54
C PRO A 247 -26.86 23.18 0.83
N GLY A 248 -26.46 23.06 -0.44
CA GLY A 248 -25.95 24.18 -1.26
C GLY A 248 -24.42 24.26 -1.42
N GLN A 249 -23.67 23.28 -0.92
CA GLN A 249 -22.25 23.14 -1.28
C GLN A 249 -22.10 22.49 -2.66
N MET A 250 -21.14 22.96 -3.47
CA MET A 250 -20.78 22.29 -4.72
C MET A 250 -19.75 21.21 -4.43
N ILE A 251 -20.05 19.97 -4.81
CA ILE A 251 -19.07 18.88 -4.81
C ILE A 251 -18.52 18.73 -6.22
N ARG A 252 -17.20 18.78 -6.34
CA ARG A 252 -16.49 18.41 -7.57
C ARG A 252 -16.33 16.90 -7.59
N VAL A 253 -17.03 16.22 -8.48
CA VAL A 253 -16.80 14.80 -8.77
C VAL A 253 -15.75 14.74 -9.89
N ILE A 254 -14.60 14.17 -9.60
CA ILE A 254 -13.55 13.94 -10.60
C ILE A 254 -13.76 12.51 -11.12
N GLY A 255 -14.38 12.39 -12.29
CA GLY A 255 -14.52 11.13 -13.03
C GLY A 255 -13.30 10.82 -13.90
N GLU A 256 -13.35 9.70 -14.64
CA GLU A 256 -12.34 9.36 -15.65
C GLU A 256 -12.34 10.30 -16.86
N ASP A 257 -13.48 10.92 -17.15
CA ASP A 257 -13.61 11.95 -18.18
C ASP A 257 -13.09 13.29 -17.66
N GLU A 258 -12.31 14.01 -18.48
CA GLU A 258 -11.79 15.34 -18.18
C GLU A 258 -12.90 16.42 -18.07
N GLU A 259 -14.17 16.05 -18.26
CA GLU A 259 -15.32 16.93 -18.06
C GLU A 259 -15.63 17.13 -16.57
N ILE A 260 -15.37 18.35 -16.11
CA ILE A 260 -15.61 18.76 -14.72
C ILE A 260 -17.12 18.90 -14.51
N ASN A 261 -17.73 17.85 -13.97
CA ASN A 261 -19.14 17.88 -13.58
C ASN A 261 -19.27 18.47 -12.16
N TYR A 262 -19.77 19.71 -12.10
CA TYR A 262 -20.20 20.33 -10.85
C TYR A 262 -21.64 19.88 -10.57
N LEU A 263 -21.81 19.10 -9.50
CA LEU A 263 -23.15 18.77 -9.00
C LEU A 263 -23.50 19.74 -7.88
N GLU A 264 -24.53 20.55 -8.10
CA GLU A 264 -25.15 21.33 -7.03
C GLU A 264 -25.91 20.36 -6.10
N LEU A 265 -25.56 20.35 -4.82
CA LEU A 265 -26.27 19.57 -3.80
C LEU A 265 -27.63 20.22 -3.50
N THR A 266 -28.62 19.95 -4.35
CA THR A 266 -30.02 20.29 -4.07
C THR A 266 -30.57 19.40 -2.94
N LYS A 267 -31.60 19.86 -2.21
CA LYS A 267 -32.24 19.08 -1.13
C LYS A 267 -32.73 17.70 -1.59
N ASP A 268 -33.16 17.60 -2.85
CA ASP A 268 -33.66 16.35 -3.44
C ASP A 268 -32.54 15.34 -3.69
N VAL A 269 -31.36 15.80 -4.14
CA VAL A 269 -30.16 14.96 -4.34
C VAL A 269 -29.61 14.49 -2.99
N LEU A 270 -29.61 15.35 -1.97
CA LEU A 270 -29.25 14.96 -0.60
C LEU A 270 -30.24 13.94 0.00
N ALA A 271 -31.53 14.05 -0.31
CA ALA A 271 -32.53 13.07 0.11
C ALA A 271 -32.32 11.71 -0.56
N SER A 272 -32.06 11.70 -1.87
CA SER A 272 -31.72 10.46 -2.58
C SER A 272 -30.42 9.84 -2.06
N ILE A 273 -29.37 10.64 -1.83
CA ILE A 273 -28.12 10.15 -1.23
C ILE A 273 -28.35 9.59 0.18
N LYS A 274 -29.24 10.19 0.99
CA LYS A 274 -29.57 9.67 2.32
C LYS A 274 -30.20 8.29 2.29
N GLU A 275 -31.03 8.00 1.28
CA GLU A 275 -31.75 6.73 1.12
C GLU A 275 -30.92 5.63 0.41
N ILE A 276 -29.91 6.00 -0.38
CA ILE A 276 -29.06 5.05 -1.09
C ILE A 276 -28.13 4.28 -0.12
N LYS A 277 -28.24 2.94 -0.14
CA LYS A 277 -27.20 2.01 0.33
C LYS A 277 -26.06 2.04 -0.67
N TYR A 278 -24.86 2.42 -0.23
CA TYR A 278 -23.67 2.44 -1.08
C TYR A 278 -22.90 1.14 -0.94
N ASP A 279 -22.42 0.62 -2.06
CA ASP A 279 -21.36 -0.37 -2.13
C ASP A 279 -20.12 0.35 -2.69
N ILE A 280 -19.02 0.35 -1.93
CA ILE A 280 -17.79 1.06 -2.32
C ILE A 280 -16.85 0.04 -2.92
N VAL A 281 -16.85 -0.05 -4.24
CA VAL A 281 -15.84 -0.81 -4.97
C VAL A 281 -14.66 0.12 -5.27
N ILE A 282 -13.51 -0.16 -4.64
CA ILE A 282 -12.27 0.54 -4.97
C ILE A 282 -11.57 -0.23 -6.06
N GLU A 283 -11.77 0.21 -7.30
CA GLU A 283 -10.99 -0.29 -8.42
C GLU A 283 -9.64 0.43 -8.47
N GLU A 284 -8.58 -0.35 -8.68
CA GLU A 284 -7.26 0.19 -8.97
C GLU A 284 -7.24 0.56 -10.45
N ALA A 285 -7.54 1.82 -10.76
CA ALA A 285 -7.53 2.31 -12.13
C ALA A 285 -6.21 1.92 -12.80
N VAL A 286 -6.30 1.28 -13.97
CA VAL A 286 -5.16 0.78 -14.75
C VAL A 286 -4.44 1.96 -15.40
N LYS A 287 -3.73 2.74 -14.58
CA LYS A 287 -3.06 3.99 -14.99
C LYS A 287 -1.62 3.78 -15.43
N THR A 288 -1.04 2.59 -15.28
CA THR A 288 0.30 2.30 -15.78
C THR A 288 0.22 1.76 -17.21
N ASP A 289 0.99 2.36 -18.12
CA ASP A 289 1.08 1.95 -19.53
C ASP A 289 1.42 0.45 -19.65
N THR A 290 2.22 -0.07 -18.73
CA THR A 290 2.59 -1.48 -18.63
C THR A 290 1.39 -2.41 -18.42
N MET A 291 0.42 -2.01 -17.58
CA MET A 291 -0.76 -2.82 -17.34
C MET A 291 -1.73 -2.73 -18.53
N ARG A 292 -1.84 -1.57 -19.18
CA ARG A 292 -2.62 -1.42 -20.41
C ARG A 292 -2.07 -2.30 -21.54
N GLU A 293 -0.75 -2.33 -21.72
CA GLU A 293 -0.09 -3.24 -22.66
C GLU A 293 -0.38 -4.71 -22.34
N ARG A 294 -0.37 -5.09 -21.05
CA ARG A 294 -0.71 -6.45 -20.61
C ARG A 294 -2.15 -6.83 -20.96
N TYR A 295 -3.13 -5.98 -20.61
CA TYR A 295 -4.53 -6.21 -20.97
C TYR A 295 -4.71 -6.28 -22.48
N PHE A 296 -4.04 -5.40 -23.24
CA PHE A 296 -4.04 -5.46 -24.69
C PHE A 296 -3.51 -6.80 -25.23
N GLN A 297 -2.43 -7.35 -24.67
CA GLN A 297 -1.92 -8.67 -25.07
C GLN A 297 -2.89 -9.80 -24.70
N ILE A 298 -3.47 -9.79 -23.50
CA ILE A 298 -4.47 -10.80 -23.08
C ILE A 298 -5.70 -10.73 -24.00
N MET A 299 -6.19 -9.54 -24.32
CA MET A 299 -7.31 -9.36 -25.23
C MET A 299 -6.95 -9.83 -26.64
N LYS A 300 -5.74 -9.56 -27.11
CA LYS A 300 -5.25 -10.07 -28.40
C LYS A 300 -5.16 -11.60 -28.43
N GLU A 301 -4.77 -12.24 -27.34
CA GLU A 301 -4.74 -13.71 -27.21
C GLU A 301 -6.17 -14.29 -27.15
N MET A 302 -7.07 -13.69 -26.37
CA MET A 302 -8.47 -14.12 -26.27
C MET A 302 -9.21 -14.01 -27.61
N LEU A 303 -8.99 -12.92 -28.34
CA LEU A 303 -9.56 -12.68 -29.66
C LEU A 303 -8.96 -13.59 -30.76
N GLN A 304 -7.78 -14.17 -30.54
CA GLN A 304 -7.24 -15.21 -31.41
C GLN A 304 -7.90 -16.58 -31.15
N VAL A 305 -8.34 -16.84 -29.92
CA VAL A 305 -9.07 -18.07 -29.54
C VAL A 305 -10.53 -18.00 -29.96
N MET A 306 -11.10 -16.81 -30.10
CA MET A 306 -12.47 -16.57 -30.59
C MET A 306 -12.47 -15.82 -31.94
N PRO A 307 -12.07 -16.48 -33.05
CA PRO A 307 -11.98 -15.85 -34.36
C PRO A 307 -13.35 -15.44 -34.95
N ASP A 308 -14.45 -16.03 -34.44
CA ASP A 308 -15.81 -15.80 -34.94
C ASP A 308 -16.50 -14.55 -34.38
N LEU A 309 -15.83 -13.77 -33.52
CA LEU A 309 -16.39 -12.49 -33.08
C LEU A 309 -16.46 -11.50 -34.27
N PRO A 310 -17.63 -10.86 -34.52
CA PRO A 310 -17.74 -9.81 -35.52
C PRO A 310 -16.69 -8.73 -35.32
N SER A 311 -16.10 -8.25 -36.42
CA SER A 311 -15.09 -7.19 -36.40
C SER A 311 -15.57 -5.90 -35.72
N GLU A 312 -16.89 -5.68 -35.71
CA GLU A 312 -17.58 -4.56 -35.09
C GLU A 312 -17.46 -4.54 -33.56
N ILE A 313 -17.34 -5.70 -32.92
CA ILE A 313 -17.17 -5.81 -31.46
C ILE A 313 -15.67 -5.89 -31.12
N ARG A 314 -14.89 -6.52 -32.00
CA ARG A 314 -13.46 -6.74 -31.80
C ARG A 314 -12.64 -5.45 -31.80
N LEU A 315 -12.94 -4.52 -32.71
CA LEU A 315 -12.16 -3.28 -32.87
C LEU A 315 -12.35 -2.29 -31.70
N PRO A 316 -13.57 -1.96 -31.25
CA PRO A 316 -13.77 -1.06 -30.11
C PRO A 316 -13.06 -1.54 -28.85
N ILE A 317 -13.19 -2.83 -28.53
CA ILE A 317 -12.53 -3.46 -27.38
C ILE A 317 -11.00 -3.38 -27.50
N LEU A 318 -10.43 -3.66 -28.69
CA LEU A 318 -8.98 -3.53 -28.88
C LEU A 318 -8.49 -2.09 -28.76
N VAL A 319 -9.28 -1.12 -29.22
CA VAL A 319 -8.93 0.32 -29.17
C VAL A 319 -8.99 0.84 -27.74
N GLU A 320 -10.02 0.44 -26.97
CA GLU A 320 -10.20 0.80 -25.56
C GLU A 320 -8.99 0.38 -24.71
N TYR A 321 -8.55 -0.88 -24.85
CA TYR A 321 -7.41 -1.41 -24.10
C TYR A 321 -6.04 -1.10 -24.74
N SER A 322 -5.99 -0.46 -25.91
CA SER A 322 -4.71 -0.12 -26.55
C SER A 322 -3.90 0.91 -25.75
N PRO A 323 -2.55 0.89 -25.85
CA PRO A 323 -1.69 1.91 -25.23
C PRO A 323 -1.68 3.24 -26.02
N LEU A 324 -2.65 3.49 -26.90
CA LEU A 324 -2.73 4.73 -27.68
C LEU A 324 -3.14 5.92 -26.80
N PRO A 325 -2.70 7.15 -27.12
CA PRO A 325 -3.22 8.36 -26.48
C PRO A 325 -4.74 8.47 -26.66
N GLN A 326 -5.46 9.01 -25.65
CA GLN A 326 -6.92 9.11 -25.68
C GLN A 326 -7.44 9.84 -26.93
N THR A 327 -6.79 10.93 -27.31
CA THR A 327 -7.06 11.68 -28.56
C THR A 327 -7.00 10.83 -29.83
N LYS A 328 -6.18 9.76 -29.85
CA LYS A 328 -6.10 8.83 -30.98
C LYS A 328 -7.16 7.73 -30.88
N LYS A 329 -7.55 7.31 -29.68
CA LYS A 329 -8.66 6.37 -29.46
C LYS A 329 -9.98 6.99 -29.93
N ASP A 330 -10.25 8.23 -29.52
CA ASP A 330 -11.47 8.94 -29.89
C ASP A 330 -11.57 9.15 -31.40
N GLN A 331 -10.44 9.46 -32.06
CA GLN A 331 -10.36 9.55 -33.53
C GLN A 331 -10.72 8.22 -34.20
N ILE A 332 -10.22 7.10 -33.68
CA ILE A 332 -10.47 5.77 -34.24
C ILE A 332 -11.92 5.32 -33.99
N LEU A 333 -12.48 5.59 -32.81
CA LEU A 333 -13.87 5.28 -32.47
C LEU A 333 -14.85 6.08 -33.33
N ASN A 334 -14.62 7.38 -33.49
CA ASN A 334 -15.42 8.24 -34.38
C ASN A 334 -15.34 7.79 -35.85
N MET A 335 -14.16 7.35 -36.31
CA MET A 335 -13.99 6.77 -37.65
C MET A 335 -14.73 5.44 -37.82
N LEU A 336 -14.82 4.62 -36.76
CA LEU A 336 -15.56 3.36 -36.76
C LEU A 336 -17.07 3.58 -36.83
N GLU A 337 -17.60 4.54 -36.07
CA GLU A 337 -19.03 4.91 -36.13
C GLU A 337 -19.41 5.42 -37.52
N LEU A 338 -18.56 6.25 -38.14
CA LEU A 338 -18.74 6.71 -39.52
C LEU A 338 -18.70 5.55 -40.54
N TYR A 339 -17.82 4.58 -40.33
CA TYR A 339 -17.72 3.39 -41.18
C TYR A 339 -18.94 2.48 -41.05
N GLN A 340 -19.50 2.32 -39.85
CA GLN A 340 -20.75 1.59 -39.61
C GLN A 340 -21.94 2.25 -40.29
N GLN A 341 -22.03 3.58 -40.25
CA GLN A 341 -23.07 4.32 -40.97
C GLN A 341 -22.95 4.17 -42.49
N TYR A 342 -21.73 4.01 -43.02
CA TYR A 342 -21.49 3.80 -44.46
C TYR A 342 -21.83 2.38 -44.93
N ILE A 343 -21.69 1.35 -44.08
CA ILE A 343 -22.06 -0.04 -44.41
C ILE A 343 -23.57 -0.28 -44.32
N GLN A 344 -24.30 0.52 -43.52
CA GLN A 344 -25.76 0.43 -43.39
C GLN A 344 -26.54 1.17 -44.49
N GLN A 345 -25.84 1.88 -45.39
CA GLN A 345 -26.38 2.37 -46.67
C GLN A 345 -26.02 1.41 -47.81
#